data_AF-A0AAE3J4A1-F1
#
_entry.id   AF-A0AAE3J4A1-F1
#
_cell.length_a   1.000
_cell.length_b   1.000
_cell.length_c   1.000
_cell.angle_alpha   90.00
_cell.angle_beta   90.00
_cell.angle_gamma   90.00
#
_symmetry.space_group_name_H-M   'P 1'
#
loop_
_entity.id
_entity.type
_entity.pdbx_description
1 polymer ?
#
loop_
_entity_poly.entity_id
_entity_poly.type
_entity_poly.pdbx_seq_one_letter_code
_entity_poly.pdbx_strand_id
1 'polypeptide(L)'
;MKRVSAVLLFVALGAFATGVGVIPFLVLANQDRDTLNMELQKTQATAERMASEKEKIAQQANQKVLEANSEIQRAQGVLKELQEDQRLTGIAKQISDPKPRQLAQWTSVVSLTQGVQFSIPQGSYVDMDEKTGIAIARGSTTSSAIPFTRWMEVTPFVKDKRDSLDASLINTKPQALLIHGRLFKGVLGTLPDDSRAMYLEARESGTSTHLIWIRDLETLERKNILDTLLGSFVIQSPS
;
A
#
# COMPACT_ATOMS: atom_id res chain seq x y z
N MET A 1 46.60 -101.55 3.88
CA MET A 1 46.64 -100.08 3.72
C MET A 1 45.94 -99.52 2.46
N LYS A 2 45.39 -100.32 1.53
CA LYS A 2 44.74 -99.81 0.30
C LYS A 2 43.28 -99.34 0.44
N ARG A 3 42.60 -99.61 1.57
CA ARG A 3 41.17 -99.27 1.78
C ARG A 3 40.92 -97.89 2.40
N VAL A 4 41.89 -97.35 3.15
CA VAL A 4 41.75 -96.05 3.85
C VAL A 4 41.97 -94.87 2.88
N SER A 5 42.85 -95.02 1.91
CA SER A 5 43.10 -94.01 0.88
C SER A 5 41.91 -93.80 -0.06
N ALA A 6 41.15 -94.86 -0.39
CA ALA A 6 39.94 -94.72 -1.22
C ALA A 6 38.83 -93.94 -0.51
N VAL A 7 38.63 -94.18 0.79
CA VAL A 7 37.60 -93.48 1.59
C VAL A 7 37.94 -91.99 1.74
N LEU A 8 39.21 -91.65 1.98
CA LEU A 8 39.67 -90.25 2.02
C LEU A 8 39.49 -89.54 0.68
N LEU A 9 39.69 -90.25 -0.44
CA LEU A 9 39.52 -89.69 -1.78
C LEU A 9 38.06 -89.42 -2.12
N PHE A 10 37.14 -90.29 -1.69
CA PHE A 10 35.69 -90.07 -1.85
C PHE A 10 35.14 -88.97 -0.94
N VAL A 11 35.64 -88.84 0.30
CA VAL A 11 35.28 -87.73 1.20
C VAL A 11 35.81 -86.41 0.66
N ALA A 12 37.04 -86.38 0.14
CA ALA A 12 37.62 -85.20 -0.51
C ALA A 12 36.86 -84.83 -1.80
N LEU A 13 36.48 -85.79 -2.64
CA LEU A 13 35.66 -85.53 -3.83
C LEU A 13 34.24 -85.05 -3.47
N GLY A 14 33.63 -85.61 -2.42
CA GLY A 14 32.32 -85.17 -1.93
C GLY A 14 32.34 -83.73 -1.41
N ALA A 15 33.39 -83.34 -0.69
CA ALA A 15 33.61 -81.97 -0.22
C ALA A 15 33.95 -81.00 -1.38
N PHE A 16 34.67 -81.46 -2.40
CA PHE A 16 34.99 -80.66 -3.58
C PHE A 16 33.76 -80.44 -4.48
N ALA A 17 32.93 -81.47 -4.67
CA ALA A 17 31.68 -81.37 -5.44
C ALA A 17 30.66 -80.43 -4.77
N THR A 18 30.60 -80.43 -3.44
CA THR A 18 29.76 -79.48 -2.67
C THR A 18 30.37 -78.08 -2.62
N GLY A 19 31.69 -77.94 -2.50
CA GLY A 19 32.37 -76.64 -2.51
C GLY A 19 32.33 -75.92 -3.86
N VAL A 20 32.54 -76.63 -4.98
CA VAL A 20 32.55 -76.04 -6.34
C VAL A 20 31.14 -75.65 -6.79
N GLY A 21 30.10 -76.37 -6.36
CA GLY A 21 28.70 -76.03 -6.67
C GLY A 21 28.17 -74.79 -5.93
N VAL A 22 28.69 -74.47 -4.75
CA VAL A 22 28.19 -73.39 -3.89
C VAL A 22 28.83 -72.02 -4.20
N ILE A 23 30.08 -72.00 -4.70
CA ILE A 23 30.79 -70.77 -5.06
C ILE A 23 30.04 -69.89 -6.09
N PRO A 24 29.54 -70.42 -7.24
CA PRO A 24 28.83 -69.57 -8.20
C PRO A 24 27.52 -69.01 -7.63
N PHE A 25 26.82 -69.75 -6.75
CA PHE A 25 25.61 -69.25 -6.06
C PHE A 25 25.92 -68.16 -5.03
N LEU A 26 27.03 -68.27 -4.28
CA LEU A 26 27.46 -67.22 -3.35
C LEU A 26 27.88 -65.93 -4.08
N VAL A 27 28.53 -66.05 -5.25
CA VAL A 27 28.90 -64.89 -6.08
C VAL A 27 27.67 -64.22 -6.67
N LEU A 28 26.71 -65.00 -7.20
CA LEU A 28 25.44 -64.47 -7.70
C LEU A 28 24.66 -63.77 -6.59
N ALA A 29 24.57 -64.39 -5.41
CA ALA A 29 23.84 -63.83 -4.27
C ALA A 29 24.47 -62.54 -3.73
N ASN A 30 25.80 -62.40 -3.78
CA ASN A 30 26.47 -61.14 -3.41
C ASN A 30 26.22 -60.04 -4.46
N GLN A 31 26.30 -60.36 -5.75
CA GLN A 31 25.97 -59.40 -6.82
C GLN A 31 24.52 -58.92 -6.72
N ASP A 32 23.59 -59.82 -6.43
CA ASP A 32 22.18 -59.48 -6.26
C ASP A 32 21.98 -58.56 -5.03
N ARG A 33 22.69 -58.82 -3.93
CA ARG A 33 22.71 -57.96 -2.73
C ARG A 33 23.26 -56.57 -3.02
N ASP A 34 24.33 -56.46 -3.80
CA ASP A 34 24.93 -55.18 -4.18
C ASP A 34 23.99 -54.38 -5.09
N THR A 35 23.29 -55.07 -5.99
CA THR A 35 22.29 -54.47 -6.89
C THR A 35 21.08 -53.96 -6.12
N LEU A 36 20.55 -54.77 -5.20
CA LEU A 36 19.48 -54.39 -4.27
C LEU A 36 19.86 -53.22 -3.36
N ASN A 37 21.09 -53.21 -2.84
CA ASN A 37 21.59 -52.11 -2.01
C ASN A 37 21.71 -50.80 -2.80
N MET A 38 22.19 -50.84 -4.05
CA MET A 38 22.20 -49.67 -4.93
C MET A 38 20.79 -49.17 -5.25
N GLU A 39 19.85 -50.07 -5.51
CA GLU A 39 18.47 -49.72 -5.84
C GLU A 39 17.73 -49.14 -4.62
N LEU A 40 17.97 -49.68 -3.43
CA LEU A 40 17.51 -49.10 -2.16
C LEU A 40 18.08 -47.70 -1.94
N GLN A 41 19.40 -47.50 -2.12
CA GLN A 41 20.01 -46.17 -1.97
C GLN A 41 19.45 -45.15 -2.97
N LYS A 42 19.25 -45.55 -4.23
CA LYS A 42 18.62 -44.69 -5.25
C LYS A 42 17.17 -44.36 -4.89
N THR A 43 16.42 -45.33 -4.40
CA THR A 43 15.02 -45.14 -3.98
C THR A 43 14.94 -44.22 -2.77
N GLN A 44 15.83 -44.38 -1.79
CA GLN A 44 15.92 -43.53 -0.61
C GLN A 44 16.30 -42.09 -0.98
N ALA A 45 17.31 -41.89 -1.83
CA ALA A 45 17.69 -40.57 -2.31
C ALA A 45 16.56 -39.90 -3.12
N THR A 46 15.78 -40.68 -3.88
CA THR A 46 14.62 -40.18 -4.62
C THR A 46 13.48 -39.78 -3.68
N ALA A 47 13.21 -40.59 -2.65
CA ALA A 47 12.22 -40.28 -1.61
C ALA A 47 12.58 -39.02 -0.82
N GLU A 48 13.86 -38.85 -0.46
CA GLU A 48 14.37 -37.65 0.21
C GLU A 48 14.23 -36.40 -0.67
N ARG A 49 14.55 -36.49 -1.96
CA ARG A 49 14.33 -35.40 -2.93
C ARG A 49 12.85 -35.06 -3.07
N MET A 50 11.99 -36.05 -3.20
CA MET A 50 10.54 -35.83 -3.28
C MET A 50 9.98 -35.21 -1.99
N ALA A 51 10.50 -35.59 -0.82
CA ALA A 51 10.11 -34.98 0.46
C ALA A 51 10.54 -33.51 0.53
N SER A 52 11.78 -33.21 0.13
CA SER A 52 12.30 -31.84 0.06
C SER A 52 11.53 -30.98 -0.95
N GLU A 53 11.20 -31.51 -2.12
CA GLU A 53 10.39 -30.82 -3.13
C GLU A 53 8.97 -30.56 -2.62
N LYS A 54 8.34 -31.53 -1.95
CA LYS A 54 7.01 -31.34 -1.34
C LYS A 54 7.02 -30.22 -0.30
N GLU A 55 8.02 -30.18 0.56
CA GLU A 55 8.16 -29.12 1.56
C GLU A 55 8.34 -27.75 0.90
N LYS A 56 9.17 -27.67 -0.14
CA LYS A 56 9.40 -26.43 -0.89
C LYS A 56 8.14 -25.94 -1.61
N ILE A 57 7.37 -26.85 -2.21
CA ILE A 57 6.08 -26.54 -2.84
C ILE A 57 5.07 -26.05 -1.79
N ALA A 58 5.00 -26.71 -0.63
CA ALA A 58 4.11 -26.29 0.46
C ALA A 58 4.47 -24.89 0.99
N GLN A 59 5.77 -24.60 1.17
CA GLN A 59 6.23 -23.27 1.56
C GLN A 59 5.88 -22.20 0.52
N GLN A 60 6.11 -22.49 -0.77
CA GLN A 60 5.73 -21.57 -1.86
C GLN A 60 4.21 -21.35 -1.94
N ALA A 61 3.41 -22.40 -1.74
CA ALA A 61 1.96 -22.29 -1.70
C ALA A 61 1.50 -21.42 -0.52
N ASN A 62 2.05 -21.64 0.68
CA ASN A 62 1.75 -20.82 1.86
C ASN A 62 2.13 -19.35 1.64
N GLN A 63 3.29 -19.09 1.06
CA GLN A 63 3.73 -17.73 0.72
C GLN A 63 2.74 -17.05 -0.23
N LYS A 64 2.35 -17.72 -1.31
CA LYS A 64 1.35 -17.20 -2.27
C LYS A 64 -0.02 -16.96 -1.62
N VAL A 65 -0.44 -17.84 -0.72
CA VAL A 65 -1.70 -17.67 0.04
C VAL A 65 -1.63 -16.43 0.95
N LEU A 66 -0.50 -16.21 1.63
CA LEU A 66 -0.30 -15.02 2.47
C LEU A 66 -0.31 -13.73 1.64
N GLU A 67 0.38 -13.73 0.50
CA GLU A 67 0.39 -12.60 -0.43
C GLU A 67 -1.02 -12.30 -0.96
N ALA A 68 -1.74 -13.33 -1.43
CA ALA A 68 -3.12 -13.20 -1.89
C ALA A 68 -4.05 -12.69 -0.79
N ASN A 69 -3.91 -13.19 0.45
CA ASN A 69 -4.69 -12.70 1.58
C ASN A 69 -4.42 -11.23 1.87
N SER A 70 -3.16 -10.78 1.79
CA SER A 70 -2.80 -9.37 1.97
C SER A 70 -3.41 -8.48 0.89
N GLU A 71 -3.51 -8.98 -0.33
CA GLU A 71 -4.08 -8.25 -1.47
C GLU A 71 -5.60 -8.20 -1.38
N ILE A 72 -6.26 -9.30 -0.98
CA ILE A 72 -7.69 -9.34 -0.68
C ILE A 72 -8.03 -8.33 0.42
N GLN A 73 -7.26 -8.27 1.51
CA GLN A 73 -7.48 -7.30 2.59
C GLN A 73 -7.35 -5.85 2.09
N ARG A 74 -6.34 -5.57 1.27
CA ARG A 74 -6.17 -4.23 0.64
C ARG A 74 -7.36 -3.89 -0.26
N ALA A 75 -7.78 -4.81 -1.12
CA ALA A 75 -8.92 -4.62 -2.01
C ALA A 75 -10.23 -4.41 -1.25
N GLN A 76 -10.47 -5.18 -0.18
CA GLN A 76 -11.62 -4.98 0.71
C GLN A 76 -11.59 -3.60 1.40
N GLY A 77 -10.41 -3.11 1.78
CA GLY A 77 -10.24 -1.76 2.33
C GLY A 77 -10.65 -0.67 1.33
N VAL A 78 -10.12 -0.73 0.10
CA VAL A 78 -10.46 0.22 -0.97
C VAL A 78 -11.95 0.17 -1.29
N LEU A 79 -12.56 -1.02 -1.33
CA LEU A 79 -13.99 -1.15 -1.62
C LEU A 79 -14.86 -0.52 -0.53
N LYS A 80 -14.48 -0.65 0.75
CA LYS A 80 -15.17 0.04 1.85
C LYS A 80 -15.06 1.55 1.74
N GLU A 81 -13.86 2.06 1.43
CA GLU A 81 -13.65 3.50 1.24
C GLU A 81 -14.43 4.03 0.03
N LEU A 82 -14.55 3.25 -1.05
CA LEU A 82 -15.33 3.62 -2.23
C LEU A 82 -16.83 3.66 -1.91
N GLN A 83 -17.35 2.70 -1.14
CA GLN A 83 -18.73 2.71 -0.68
C GLN A 83 -19.01 3.92 0.21
N GLU A 84 -18.06 4.27 1.08
CA GLU A 84 -18.17 5.47 1.91
C GLU A 84 -18.13 6.74 1.07
N ASP A 85 -17.23 6.84 0.08
CA ASP A 85 -17.17 7.97 -0.85
C ASP A 85 -18.48 8.12 -1.64
N GLN A 86 -19.10 7.03 -2.09
CA GLN A 86 -20.41 7.05 -2.76
C GLN A 86 -21.51 7.54 -1.81
N ARG A 87 -21.52 7.06 -0.57
CA ARG A 87 -22.47 7.49 0.46
C ARG A 87 -22.32 8.98 0.77
N LEU A 88 -21.08 9.43 0.97
CA LEU A 88 -20.74 10.81 1.24
C LEU A 88 -21.10 11.70 0.06
N THR A 89 -20.89 11.26 -1.18
CA THR A 89 -21.29 12.01 -2.38
C THR A 89 -22.80 12.25 -2.41
N GLY A 90 -23.60 11.27 -1.99
CA GLY A 90 -25.06 11.41 -1.91
C GLY A 90 -25.56 12.42 -0.86
N ILE A 91 -24.77 12.69 0.18
CA ILE A 91 -25.12 13.64 1.26
C ILE A 91 -24.24 14.90 1.27
N ALA A 92 -23.26 14.98 0.38
CA ALA A 92 -22.29 16.07 0.34
C ALA A 92 -23.01 17.35 -0.01
N LYS A 93 -22.64 18.43 0.66
CA LYS A 93 -23.14 19.74 0.32
C LYS A 93 -22.53 20.15 -1.02
N GLN A 94 -23.35 20.20 -2.05
CA GLN A 94 -22.98 20.89 -3.28
C GLN A 94 -22.87 22.38 -2.96
N ILE A 95 -21.72 22.98 -3.26
CA ILE A 95 -21.56 24.41 -3.11
C ILE A 95 -21.61 25.05 -4.49
N SER A 96 -22.33 26.17 -4.58
CA SER A 96 -22.56 26.87 -5.84
C SER A 96 -21.33 27.66 -6.26
N ASP A 97 -21.10 27.74 -7.57
CA ASP A 97 -20.00 28.53 -8.13
C ASP A 97 -20.11 30.00 -7.71
N PRO A 98 -18.98 30.65 -7.37
CA PRO A 98 -18.98 32.08 -7.08
C PRO A 98 -19.42 32.90 -8.29
N LYS A 99 -20.00 34.07 -8.02
CA LYS A 99 -20.53 34.92 -9.10
C LYS A 99 -19.37 35.37 -10.01
N PRO A 100 -19.54 35.41 -11.34
CA PRO A 100 -18.47 35.82 -12.27
C PRO A 100 -17.83 37.18 -11.96
N ARG A 101 -18.61 38.11 -11.39
CA ARG A 101 -18.10 39.43 -10.94
C ARG A 101 -17.10 39.34 -9.79
N GLN A 102 -17.25 38.37 -8.88
CA GLN A 102 -16.30 38.14 -7.79
C GLN A 102 -15.01 37.55 -8.35
N LEU A 103 -15.12 36.56 -9.24
CA LEU A 103 -13.97 35.92 -9.89
C LEU A 103 -13.14 36.87 -10.76
N ALA A 104 -13.76 37.88 -11.37
CA ALA A 104 -13.04 38.85 -12.20
C ALA A 104 -11.97 39.65 -11.43
N GLN A 105 -12.08 39.75 -10.11
CA GLN A 105 -11.10 40.44 -9.25
C GLN A 105 -10.08 39.49 -8.61
N TRP A 106 -10.21 38.19 -8.87
CA TRP A 106 -9.37 37.16 -8.26
C TRP A 106 -8.20 36.81 -9.16
N THR A 107 -7.09 36.43 -8.54
CA THR A 107 -5.88 36.03 -9.27
C THR A 107 -5.90 34.52 -9.47
N SER A 108 -5.75 34.07 -10.71
CA SER A 108 -5.59 32.63 -11.00
C SER A 108 -4.21 32.16 -10.56
N VAL A 109 -4.18 31.07 -9.82
CA VAL A 109 -2.99 30.38 -9.32
C VAL A 109 -2.96 28.98 -9.90
N VAL A 110 -1.80 28.58 -10.41
CA VAL A 110 -1.56 27.24 -10.95
C VAL A 110 -0.30 26.71 -10.29
N SER A 111 -0.42 25.62 -9.54
CA SER A 111 0.71 24.87 -9.00
C SER A 111 0.87 23.59 -9.80
N LEU A 112 1.90 23.54 -10.64
CA LEU A 112 2.21 22.36 -11.43
C LEU A 112 2.75 21.22 -10.57
N THR A 113 3.43 21.53 -9.47
CA THR A 113 4.00 20.55 -8.52
C THR A 113 2.92 19.79 -7.77
N GLN A 114 1.82 20.48 -7.46
CA GLN A 114 0.64 19.89 -6.80
C GLN A 114 -0.45 19.48 -7.81
N GLY A 115 -0.27 19.79 -9.10
CA GLY A 115 -1.29 19.56 -10.12
C GLY A 115 -2.62 20.26 -9.81
N VAL A 116 -2.58 21.40 -9.09
CA VAL A 116 -3.79 22.15 -8.72
C VAL A 116 -3.85 23.51 -9.39
N GLN A 117 -5.04 23.90 -9.79
CA GLN A 117 -5.36 25.25 -10.24
C GLN A 117 -6.48 25.77 -9.35
N PHE A 118 -6.43 27.03 -8.93
CA PHE A 118 -7.52 27.71 -8.22
C PHE A 118 -7.35 29.25 -8.30
N SER A 119 -8.31 30.00 -7.79
CA SER A 119 -8.33 31.46 -7.85
C SER A 119 -8.34 32.02 -6.44
N ILE A 120 -7.41 32.92 -6.15
CA ILE A 120 -7.27 33.53 -4.83
C ILE A 120 -7.90 34.93 -4.78
N PRO A 121 -8.54 35.29 -3.66
CA PRO A 121 -9.17 36.58 -3.49
C PRO A 121 -8.12 37.70 -3.41
N GLN A 122 -8.53 38.91 -3.81
CA GLN A 122 -7.68 40.10 -3.81
C GLN A 122 -7.04 40.34 -2.43
N GLY A 123 -5.74 40.69 -2.45
CA GLY A 123 -4.93 40.88 -1.25
C GLY A 123 -4.28 39.60 -0.73
N SER A 124 -4.56 38.45 -1.34
CA SER A 124 -3.82 37.20 -1.09
C SER A 124 -2.72 37.02 -2.13
N TYR A 125 -1.69 36.26 -1.78
CA TYR A 125 -0.61 35.88 -2.69
C TYR A 125 -0.08 34.49 -2.36
N VAL A 126 0.60 33.89 -3.33
CA VAL A 126 1.32 32.62 -3.14
C VAL A 126 2.57 32.90 -2.34
N ASP A 127 2.65 32.35 -1.14
CA ASP A 127 3.79 32.49 -0.24
C ASP A 127 4.84 31.41 -0.49
N MET A 128 4.39 30.19 -0.79
CA MET A 128 5.24 29.03 -1.08
C MET A 128 4.59 28.21 -2.18
N ASP A 129 5.37 27.74 -3.16
CA ASP A 129 4.94 26.76 -4.17
C ASP A 129 6.10 25.79 -4.44
N GLU A 130 6.05 24.64 -3.76
CA GLU A 130 7.09 23.62 -3.79
C GLU A 130 6.50 22.23 -4.04
N LYS A 131 7.36 21.22 -4.18
CA LYS A 131 6.91 19.81 -4.26
C LYS A 131 6.17 19.35 -3.01
N THR A 132 6.47 19.97 -1.87
CA THR A 132 5.89 19.65 -0.55
C THR A 132 4.51 20.28 -0.35
N GLY A 133 4.18 21.33 -1.10
CA GLY A 133 2.89 22.01 -1.03
C GLY A 133 2.88 23.41 -1.64
N ILE A 134 1.68 23.96 -1.75
CA ILE A 134 1.44 25.37 -2.04
C ILE A 134 0.73 26.03 -0.85
N ALA A 135 1.24 27.19 -0.41
CA ALA A 135 0.67 27.97 0.68
C ALA A 135 0.25 29.36 0.20
N ILE A 136 -0.93 29.79 0.62
CA ILE A 136 -1.49 31.11 0.33
C ILE A 136 -1.52 31.92 1.61
N ALA A 137 -1.00 33.14 1.52
CA ALA A 137 -0.98 34.09 2.60
C ALA A 137 -1.71 35.38 2.24
N ARG A 138 -2.03 36.15 3.27
CA ARG A 138 -2.51 37.53 3.18
C ARG A 138 -1.68 38.41 4.11
N GLY A 139 -1.54 39.68 3.74
CA GLY A 139 -0.79 40.68 4.49
C GLY A 139 0.49 41.08 3.80
N SER A 140 1.42 41.66 4.55
CA SER A 140 2.71 42.08 4.02
C SER A 140 3.81 41.63 4.96
N THR A 141 4.88 41.06 4.42
CA THR A 141 6.11 40.79 5.19
C THR A 141 6.89 42.07 5.48
N THR A 142 6.55 43.19 4.84
CA THR A 142 7.26 44.48 4.91
C THR A 142 6.49 45.59 5.60
N SER A 143 5.18 45.44 5.84
CA SER A 143 4.33 46.44 6.50
C SER A 143 3.61 45.85 7.71
N SER A 144 3.74 46.53 8.86
CA SER A 144 3.11 46.17 10.14
C SER A 144 1.60 46.40 10.19
N ALA A 145 1.00 47.02 9.16
CA ALA A 145 -0.42 47.35 9.15
C ALA A 145 -1.34 46.13 8.93
N ILE A 146 -0.85 45.06 8.29
CA ILE A 146 -1.61 43.81 8.10
C ILE A 146 -0.68 42.64 8.44
N PRO A 147 -0.92 41.91 9.55
CA PRO A 147 -0.05 40.82 9.95
C PRO A 147 -0.06 39.72 8.89
N PHE A 148 1.15 39.30 8.50
CA PHE A 148 1.34 38.16 7.60
C PHE A 148 0.68 36.91 8.21
N THR A 149 -0.30 36.35 7.51
CA THR A 149 -0.99 35.14 7.96
C THR A 149 -1.25 34.20 6.78
N ARG A 150 -0.75 32.96 6.89
CA ARG A 150 -1.12 31.86 5.99
C ARG A 150 -2.52 31.39 6.34
N TRP A 151 -3.38 31.31 5.33
CA TRP A 151 -4.78 30.96 5.53
C TRP A 151 -5.22 29.76 4.71
N MET A 152 -4.43 29.36 3.71
CA MET A 152 -4.67 28.12 2.98
C MET A 152 -3.36 27.43 2.65
N GLU A 153 -3.35 26.11 2.77
CA GLU A 153 -2.24 25.27 2.35
C GLU A 153 -2.80 24.03 1.63
N VAL A 154 -2.21 23.67 0.50
CA VAL A 154 -2.54 22.44 -0.24
C VAL A 154 -1.28 21.62 -0.34
N THR A 155 -1.33 20.40 0.19
CA THR A 155 -0.20 19.45 0.15
C THR A 155 -0.65 18.09 -0.34
N PRO A 156 0.27 17.21 -0.76
CA PRO A 156 -0.06 15.80 -0.97
C PRO A 156 -0.62 15.20 0.33
N PHE A 157 -1.51 14.22 0.21
CA PHE A 157 -2.08 13.58 1.39
C PHE A 157 -1.01 12.79 2.15
N VAL A 158 -0.78 13.18 3.40
CA VAL A 158 0.07 12.47 4.36
C VAL A 158 -0.72 12.26 5.63
N LYS A 159 -0.83 11.00 6.06
CA LYS A 159 -1.67 10.61 7.21
C LYS A 159 -1.28 11.36 8.49
N ASP A 160 0.01 11.43 8.80
CA ASP A 160 0.51 12.08 10.01
C ASP A 160 0.18 13.58 10.04
N LYS A 161 0.23 14.25 8.88
CA LYS A 161 -0.17 15.66 8.77
C LYS A 161 -1.67 15.82 9.02
N ARG A 162 -2.50 14.92 8.48
CA ARG A 162 -3.95 14.91 8.73
C ARG A 162 -4.24 14.68 10.21
N ASP A 163 -3.60 13.71 10.83
CA ASP A 163 -3.75 13.40 12.27
C ASP A 163 -3.32 14.60 13.13
N SER A 164 -2.24 15.29 12.76
CA SER A 164 -1.79 16.51 13.43
C SER A 164 -2.79 17.67 13.29
N LEU A 165 -3.41 17.85 12.11
CA LEU A 165 -4.43 18.89 11.91
C LEU A 165 -5.69 18.57 12.70
N ASP A 166 -6.13 17.32 12.71
CA ASP A 166 -7.29 16.88 13.48
C ASP A 166 -7.09 17.14 14.98
N ALA A 167 -5.92 16.78 15.52
CA ALA A 167 -5.57 17.04 16.92
C ALA A 167 -5.47 18.54 17.28
N SER A 168 -5.23 19.41 16.29
CA SER A 168 -5.16 20.86 16.50
C SER A 168 -6.53 21.54 16.61
N LEU A 169 -7.60 20.86 16.19
CA LEU A 169 -8.95 21.40 16.17
C LEU A 169 -9.74 20.98 17.42
N ILE A 170 -10.46 21.94 17.99
CA ILE A 170 -11.48 21.71 19.02
C ILE A 170 -12.88 21.97 18.44
N ASN A 171 -13.93 21.47 19.09
CA ASN A 171 -15.33 21.64 18.68
C ASN A 171 -15.60 21.24 17.21
N THR A 172 -15.12 20.07 16.83
CA THR A 172 -15.09 19.59 15.46
C THR A 172 -16.47 19.16 14.92
N LYS A 173 -16.66 19.33 13.62
CA LYS A 173 -17.84 18.90 12.86
C LYS A 173 -17.38 18.30 11.53
N PRO A 174 -17.80 17.06 11.19
CA PRO A 174 -17.54 16.48 9.88
C PRO A 174 -18.06 17.36 8.75
N GLN A 175 -17.31 17.41 7.65
CA GLN A 175 -17.65 18.11 6.42
C GLN A 175 -17.48 17.17 5.23
N ALA A 176 -18.48 17.18 4.34
CA ALA A 176 -18.42 16.52 3.05
C ALA A 176 -18.92 17.52 2.00
N LEU A 177 -18.08 17.85 1.04
CA LEU A 177 -18.31 18.88 0.03
C LEU A 177 -18.12 18.26 -1.35
N LEU A 178 -18.98 18.65 -2.30
CA LEU A 178 -18.82 18.28 -3.70
C LEU A 178 -18.45 19.52 -4.50
N ILE A 179 -17.25 19.50 -5.09
CA ILE A 179 -16.67 20.62 -5.85
C ILE A 179 -16.28 20.10 -7.23
N HIS A 180 -16.87 20.65 -8.29
CA HIS A 180 -16.66 20.20 -9.68
C HIS A 180 -16.76 18.67 -9.86
N GLY A 181 -17.69 18.01 -9.15
CA GLY A 181 -17.88 16.55 -9.20
C GLY A 181 -16.83 15.74 -8.42
N ARG A 182 -15.86 16.38 -7.78
CA ARG A 182 -14.88 15.73 -6.89
C ARG A 182 -15.32 15.87 -5.44
N LEU A 183 -15.22 14.77 -4.70
CA LEU A 183 -15.58 14.71 -3.28
C LEU A 183 -14.43 15.22 -2.42
N PHE A 184 -14.76 16.07 -1.47
CA PHE A 184 -13.86 16.53 -0.42
C PHE A 184 -14.45 16.15 0.93
N LYS A 185 -13.68 15.43 1.75
CA LYS A 185 -14.10 15.01 3.10
C LYS A 185 -13.18 15.61 4.14
N GLY A 186 -13.67 15.99 5.30
CA GLY A 186 -12.79 16.48 6.34
C GLY A 186 -13.54 17.00 7.55
N VAL A 187 -12.94 17.95 8.23
CA VAL A 187 -13.43 18.44 9.52
C VAL A 187 -13.32 19.94 9.57
N LEU A 188 -14.38 20.59 10.03
CA LEU A 188 -14.40 21.97 10.44
C LEU A 188 -14.34 22.03 11.96
N GLY A 189 -13.47 22.86 12.52
CA GLY A 189 -13.39 23.11 13.95
C GLY A 189 -12.94 24.53 14.24
N THR A 190 -12.51 24.74 15.47
CA THR A 190 -11.88 25.96 15.94
C THR A 190 -10.48 25.65 16.44
N LEU A 191 -9.54 26.55 16.20
CA LEU A 191 -8.20 26.52 16.77
C LEU A 191 -8.23 27.05 18.21
N PRO A 192 -7.15 26.84 19.01
CA PRO A 192 -7.06 27.36 20.37
C PRO A 192 -7.12 28.89 20.50
N ASP A 193 -6.90 29.61 19.39
CA ASP A 193 -7.00 31.07 19.31
C ASP A 193 -8.39 31.54 18.82
N ASP A 194 -9.41 30.69 18.98
CA ASP A 194 -10.80 30.88 18.54
C ASP A 194 -10.99 31.07 17.02
N SER A 195 -9.92 30.99 16.23
CA SER A 195 -10.03 31.05 14.77
C SER A 195 -10.66 29.79 14.24
N ARG A 196 -11.64 29.93 13.35
CA ARG A 196 -12.19 28.76 12.65
C ARG A 196 -11.19 28.23 11.66
N ALA A 197 -11.06 26.91 11.62
CA ALA A 197 -10.21 26.25 10.64
C ALA A 197 -10.86 24.94 10.21
N MET A 198 -10.51 24.51 9.01
CA MET A 198 -10.92 23.22 8.49
C MET A 198 -9.78 22.59 7.73
N TYR A 199 -9.79 21.26 7.68
CA TYR A 199 -9.04 20.53 6.69
C TYR A 199 -9.99 19.72 5.81
N LEU A 200 -9.61 19.55 4.54
CA LEU A 200 -10.34 18.78 3.54
C LEU A 200 -9.36 17.85 2.83
N GLU A 201 -9.75 16.60 2.71
CA GLU A 201 -9.09 15.58 1.93
C GLU A 201 -9.77 15.49 0.57
N ALA A 202 -9.02 15.70 -0.50
CA ALA A 202 -9.51 15.45 -1.84
C ALA A 202 -9.60 13.93 -2.08
N ARG A 203 -10.76 13.44 -2.50
CA ARG A 203 -11.04 12.02 -2.69
C ARG A 203 -11.09 11.66 -4.16
N GLU A 204 -10.44 10.56 -4.49
CA GLU A 204 -10.46 9.95 -5.82
C GLU A 204 -10.45 8.42 -5.67
N SER A 205 -11.53 7.79 -6.13
CA SER A 205 -11.68 6.33 -6.17
C SER A 205 -11.38 5.61 -4.84
N GLY A 206 -11.87 6.13 -3.70
CA GLY A 206 -11.63 5.52 -2.38
C GLY A 206 -10.29 5.91 -1.73
N THR A 207 -9.50 6.78 -2.37
CA THR A 207 -8.19 7.22 -1.85
C THR A 207 -8.16 8.73 -1.66
N SER A 208 -7.41 9.19 -0.66
CA SER A 208 -7.17 10.62 -0.42
C SER A 208 -5.89 11.03 -1.17
N THR A 209 -5.98 12.04 -2.04
CA THR A 209 -4.84 12.48 -2.89
C THR A 209 -4.16 13.72 -2.34
N HIS A 210 -4.94 14.69 -1.88
CA HIS A 210 -4.45 15.96 -1.35
C HIS A 210 -5.08 16.27 0.00
N LEU A 211 -4.35 17.02 0.81
CA LEU A 211 -4.80 17.62 2.05
C LEU A 211 -4.81 19.13 1.88
N ILE A 212 -5.96 19.73 2.12
CA ILE A 212 -6.19 21.17 2.03
C ILE A 212 -6.48 21.65 3.44
N TRP A 213 -5.60 22.48 4.00
CA TRP A 213 -5.82 23.16 5.26
C TRP A 213 -6.25 24.59 5.00
N ILE A 214 -7.27 25.04 5.73
CA ILE A 214 -7.85 26.37 5.60
C ILE A 214 -8.13 26.95 6.98
N ARG A 215 -7.80 28.23 7.16
CA ARG A 215 -8.12 29.01 8.34
C ARG A 215 -8.91 30.25 7.93
N ASP A 216 -10.02 30.49 8.62
CA ASP A 216 -10.79 31.73 8.47
C ASP A 216 -9.91 32.91 8.96
N LEU A 217 -9.79 33.94 8.13
CA LEU A 217 -9.21 35.21 8.53
C LEU A 217 -10.35 36.18 8.84
N GLU A 218 -10.26 36.94 9.94
CA GLU A 218 -11.29 37.94 10.28
C GLU A 218 -11.56 38.95 9.15
N THR A 219 -10.56 39.16 8.28
CA THR A 219 -10.62 40.08 7.13
C THR A 219 -11.13 39.44 5.84
N LEU A 220 -11.31 38.12 5.80
CA LEU A 220 -11.89 37.38 4.67
C LEU A 220 -13.18 36.73 5.13
N GLU A 221 -14.32 37.19 4.60
CA GLU A 221 -15.57 36.49 4.82
C GLU A 221 -15.43 35.02 4.41
N ARG A 222 -15.85 34.10 5.28
CA ARG A 222 -15.82 32.65 5.05
C ARG A 222 -16.39 32.22 3.70
N LYS A 223 -17.37 32.98 3.21
CA LYS A 223 -17.92 32.81 1.86
C LYS A 223 -16.83 32.91 0.80
N ASN A 224 -15.94 33.89 0.87
CA ASN A 224 -14.84 34.09 -0.07
C ASN A 224 -13.79 32.95 -0.01
N ILE A 225 -13.57 32.37 1.16
CA ILE A 225 -12.65 31.24 1.37
C ILE A 225 -13.20 29.96 0.75
N LEU A 226 -14.47 29.65 0.99
CA LEU A 226 -15.12 28.52 0.33
C LEU A 226 -15.24 28.78 -1.18
N ASP A 227 -15.59 30.00 -1.58
CA ASP A 227 -15.63 30.42 -2.98
C ASP A 227 -14.25 30.26 -3.67
N THR A 228 -13.13 30.36 -2.95
CA THR A 228 -11.75 30.09 -3.47
C THR A 228 -11.60 28.63 -3.89
N LEU A 229 -12.16 27.70 -3.10
CA LEU A 229 -12.22 26.29 -3.48
C LEU A 229 -13.22 26.04 -4.61
N LEU A 230 -14.18 26.92 -4.85
CA LEU A 230 -15.31 26.68 -5.77
C LEU A 230 -15.16 27.34 -7.12
N GLY A 231 -14.44 28.46 -7.21
CA GLY A 231 -14.34 29.24 -8.43
C GLY A 231 -13.53 28.58 -9.54
N SER A 232 -12.60 27.70 -9.17
CA SER A 232 -11.60 27.18 -10.11
C SER A 232 -10.73 26.06 -9.54
N PHE A 233 -11.05 25.48 -8.38
CA PHE A 233 -10.23 24.40 -7.81
C PHE A 233 -10.32 23.14 -8.67
N VAL A 234 -9.28 22.90 -9.46
CA VAL A 234 -9.11 21.76 -10.34
C VAL A 234 -7.86 21.02 -9.90
N ILE A 235 -8.01 19.75 -9.56
CA ILE A 235 -6.88 18.83 -9.38
C ILE A 235 -6.75 18.03 -10.67
N GLN A 236 -5.62 18.17 -11.35
CA GLN A 236 -5.25 17.34 -12.48
C GLN A 236 -4.79 15.98 -11.94
N SER A 237 -5.45 14.91 -12.38
CA SER A 237 -4.99 13.56 -12.08
C SER A 237 -3.64 13.34 -12.76
N PRO A 238 -2.63 12.74 -12.09
CA PRO A 238 -1.39 12.37 -12.74
C PRO A 238 -1.70 11.36 -13.86
N SER A 239 -1.33 11.72 -15.09
CA SER A 239 -1.41 10.87 -16.28
C SER A 239 -0.43 9.71 -16.24
#